data_AF-A0A973Q356-F1
#
_entry.id   AF-A0A973Q356-F1
#
_cell.length_a   1.000
_cell.length_b   1.000
_cell.length_c   1.000
_cell.angle_alpha   90.00
_cell.angle_beta   90.00
_cell.angle_gamma   90.00
#
_symmetry.space_group_name_H-M   'P 1'
#
loop_
_entity.id
_entity.type
_entity.pdbx_description
1 polymer ?
#
loop_
_entity_poly.entity_id
_entity_poly.type
_entity_poly.pdbx_seq_one_letter_code
_entity_poly.pdbx_strand_id
1 'polypeptide(L)'
;ERGIYVVGDRSWSIDMQRYNFQFTGQRAYAIRNGRLDGQVKDFAYQATTTDFWRSMERVGGPETYVLGGAFNCGKAQPGQVAAVSHGCPSALFTGVNILNTTQEAGR
;
A
#
# COMPACT_ATOMS: atom_id res chain seq x y z
N GLU A 1 -17.79 1.41 6.90
CA GLU A 1 -18.26 0.01 7.01
C GLU A 1 -17.41 -1.01 6.27
N ARG A 2 -16.97 -0.78 5.03
CA ARG A 2 -16.17 -1.74 4.25
C ARG A 2 -14.79 -1.19 3.89
N GLY A 3 -13.78 -2.05 3.84
CA GLY A 3 -12.42 -1.66 3.47
C GLY A 3 -11.48 -2.85 3.32
N ILE A 4 -10.19 -2.57 3.20
CA ILE A 4 -9.12 -3.56 3.15
C ILE A 4 -8.02 -3.16 4.14
N TYR A 5 -7.62 -4.10 4.99
CA TYR A 5 -6.45 -3.95 5.85
C TYR A 5 -5.26 -4.57 5.15
N VAL A 6 -4.26 -3.76 4.80
CA VAL A 6 -3.06 -4.19 4.06
C VAL A 6 -1.90 -4.34 5.03
N VAL A 7 -1.18 -5.47 4.94
CA VAL A 7 -0.04 -5.79 5.80
C VAL A 7 1.19 -6.06 4.93
N GLY A 8 2.26 -5.29 5.20
CA GLY A 8 3.53 -5.34 4.48
C GLY A 8 3.44 -4.84 3.04
N ASP A 9 4.58 -4.78 2.39
CA ASP A 9 4.75 -4.37 1.00
C ASP A 9 5.16 -5.56 0.10
N ARG A 10 4.70 -5.56 -1.15
CA ARG A 10 5.06 -6.61 -2.12
C ARG A 10 5.61 -6.06 -3.42
N SER A 11 4.81 -5.26 -4.12
CA SER A 11 5.17 -4.67 -5.42
C SER A 11 4.70 -3.23 -5.46
N TRP A 12 5.53 -2.39 -6.07
CA TRP A 12 5.28 -0.97 -6.22
C TRP A 12 5.65 -0.49 -7.62
N SER A 13 4.82 0.41 -8.15
CA SER A 13 5.10 1.16 -9.37
C SER A 13 4.72 2.61 -9.15
N ILE A 14 5.57 3.52 -9.59
CA ILE A 14 5.38 4.96 -9.49
C ILE A 14 5.78 5.55 -10.84
N ASP A 15 4.98 6.50 -11.34
CA ASP A 15 5.31 7.16 -12.60
C ASP A 15 6.53 8.09 -12.47
N MET A 16 7.07 8.52 -13.61
CA MET A 16 8.29 9.34 -13.64
C MET A 16 8.11 10.69 -12.94
N GLN A 17 6.89 11.24 -12.93
CA GLN A 17 6.59 12.50 -12.26
C GLN A 17 6.31 12.33 -10.76
N ARG A 18 6.21 11.08 -10.26
CA ARG A 18 5.75 10.72 -8.92
C ARG A 18 4.35 11.23 -8.59
N TYR A 19 3.55 11.45 -9.63
CA TYR A 19 2.18 11.89 -9.52
C TYR A 19 1.25 10.73 -9.25
N ASN A 20 1.46 9.58 -9.90
CA ASN A 20 0.63 8.38 -9.75
C ASN A 20 1.43 7.21 -9.18
N PHE A 21 0.76 6.37 -8.38
CA PHE A 21 1.34 5.12 -7.91
C PHE A 21 0.34 3.96 -7.96
N GLN A 22 0.87 2.74 -8.01
CA GLN A 22 0.16 1.49 -7.79
C GLN A 22 0.97 0.60 -6.86
N PHE A 23 0.41 0.25 -5.70
CA PHE A 23 1.06 -0.61 -4.71
C PHE A 23 0.22 -1.85 -4.38
N THR A 24 0.90 -2.88 -3.87
CA THR A 24 0.31 -4.12 -3.37
C THR A 24 0.94 -4.49 -2.03
N GLY A 25 0.30 -5.37 -1.26
CA GLY A 25 0.81 -5.85 0.02
C GLY A 25 1.12 -7.34 0.04
N GLN A 26 1.78 -7.79 1.10
CA GLN A 26 2.07 -9.21 1.30
C GLN A 26 0.82 -9.98 1.72
N ARG A 27 -0.01 -9.36 2.56
CA ARG A 27 -1.30 -9.88 3.02
C ARG A 27 -2.32 -8.77 3.01
N ALA A 28 -3.58 -9.13 2.79
CA ALA A 28 -4.68 -8.22 2.98
C ALA A 28 -5.91 -8.92 3.54
N TYR A 29 -6.70 -8.19 4.31
CA TYR A 29 -7.92 -8.69 4.94
C TYR A 29 -9.08 -7.77 4.62
N ALA A 30 -10.25 -8.32 4.32
CA ALA A 30 -11.44 -7.49 4.18
C ALA A 30 -11.80 -6.91 5.56
N ILE A 31 -12.27 -5.67 5.59
CA ILE A 31 -12.93 -5.07 6.74
C ILE A 31 -14.42 -5.01 6.42
N ARG A 32 -15.27 -5.53 7.31
CA ARG A 32 -16.72 -5.35 7.27
C ARG A 32 -17.22 -4.99 8.66
N ASN A 33 -18.00 -3.93 8.76
CA ASN A 33 -18.60 -3.42 10.00
C ASN A 33 -17.56 -3.22 11.13
N GLY A 34 -16.38 -2.71 10.75
CA GLY A 34 -15.28 -2.46 11.69
C GLY A 34 -14.51 -3.70 12.15
N ARG A 35 -14.75 -4.88 11.56
CA ARG A 35 -14.07 -6.13 11.91
C ARG A 35 -13.35 -6.73 10.70
N LEU A 36 -12.27 -7.45 10.94
CA LEU A 36 -11.61 -8.25 9.90
C LEU A 36 -12.52 -9.41 9.50
N ASP A 37 -12.70 -9.58 8.20
CA ASP A 37 -13.60 -10.56 7.58
C ASP A 37 -12.86 -11.42 6.56
N GLY A 38 -11.82 -12.11 7.05
CA GLY A 38 -11.03 -13.04 6.24
C GLY A 38 -10.01 -12.38 5.32
N GLN A 39 -9.08 -13.20 4.83
CA GLN A 39 -8.01 -12.78 3.94
C GLN A 39 -8.52 -12.66 2.50
N VAL A 40 -8.03 -11.64 1.79
CA VAL A 40 -8.25 -11.43 0.36
C VAL A 40 -6.92 -11.48 -0.38
N LYS A 41 -6.98 -11.70 -1.70
CA LYS A 41 -5.82 -11.74 -2.60
C LYS A 41 -6.13 -10.96 -3.88
N ASP A 42 -5.14 -10.87 -4.75
CA ASP A 42 -5.27 -10.28 -6.09
C ASP A 42 -5.79 -8.83 -6.04
N PHE A 43 -5.21 -8.03 -5.15
CA PHE A 43 -5.56 -6.61 -4.98
C PHE A 43 -4.37 -5.70 -5.32
N ALA A 44 -4.70 -4.50 -5.78
CA ALA A 44 -3.78 -3.37 -5.83
C ALA A 44 -4.52 -2.10 -5.41
N TYR A 45 -3.82 -1.12 -4.84
CA TYR A 45 -4.37 0.20 -4.61
C TYR A 45 -3.62 1.23 -5.43
N GLN A 46 -4.38 2.13 -6.05
CA GLN A 46 -3.87 3.18 -6.92
C GLN A 46 -4.41 4.53 -6.51
N ALA A 47 -3.59 5.56 -6.65
CA ALA A 47 -4.03 6.94 -6.49
C ALA A 47 -3.01 7.93 -7.06
N THR A 48 -3.48 9.16 -7.24
CA THR A 48 -2.62 10.34 -7.26
C THR A 48 -2.01 10.53 -5.87
N THR A 49 -0.71 10.77 -5.79
CA THR A 49 0.04 10.95 -4.54
C THR A 49 -0.63 11.97 -3.62
N THR A 50 -0.96 13.16 -4.12
CA THR A 50 -1.56 14.22 -3.29
C THR A 50 -2.95 13.86 -2.79
N ASP A 51 -3.75 13.17 -3.59
CA ASP A 51 -5.13 12.83 -3.22
C ASP A 51 -5.16 11.70 -2.19
N PHE A 52 -4.25 10.73 -2.32
CA PHE A 52 -4.05 9.69 -1.32
C PHE A 52 -3.68 10.28 0.05
N TRP A 53 -2.67 11.14 0.11
CA TRP A 53 -2.26 11.73 1.39
C TRP A 53 -3.31 12.67 1.97
N ARG A 54 -4.07 13.37 1.13
CA ARG A 54 -5.23 14.18 1.57
C ARG A 54 -6.38 13.34 2.10
N SER A 55 -6.51 12.08 1.70
CA SER A 55 -7.59 11.19 2.14
C SER A 55 -7.28 10.42 3.43
N MET A 56 -6.12 10.68 4.04
CA MET A 56 -5.75 10.13 5.34
C MET A 56 -6.70 10.65 6.42
N GLU A 57 -7.49 9.75 6.98
CA GLU A 57 -8.48 10.05 8.02
C GLU A 57 -7.86 9.95 9.41
N ARG A 58 -7.00 8.94 9.63
CA ARG A 58 -6.40 8.64 10.94
C ARG A 58 -5.00 8.08 10.82
N VAL A 59 -4.20 8.35 11.86
CA VAL A 59 -2.87 7.79 12.08
C VAL A 59 -2.90 7.00 13.39
N GLY A 60 -2.31 5.80 13.37
CA GLY A 60 -2.22 4.92 14.53
C GLY A 60 -1.21 5.40 15.56
N GLY A 61 -1.36 4.92 16.79
CA GLY A 61 -0.43 5.24 17.89
C GLY A 61 0.90 4.48 17.79
N PRO A 62 1.82 4.74 18.74
CA PRO A 62 3.12 4.09 18.82
C PRO A 62 3.06 2.55 18.82
N GLU A 63 1.99 1.97 19.35
CA GLU A 63 1.73 0.53 19.38
C GLU A 63 1.55 -0.10 17.99
N THR A 64 1.30 0.73 16.97
CA THR A 64 1.14 0.28 15.58
C THR A 64 2.38 0.53 14.73
N TYR A 65 3.44 1.12 15.31
CA TYR A 65 4.67 1.44 14.58
C TYR A 65 5.43 0.19 14.18
N VAL A 66 5.85 0.14 12.92
CA VAL A 66 6.72 -0.91 12.39
C VAL A 66 7.85 -0.26 11.59
N LEU A 67 9.09 -0.69 11.84
CA LEU A 67 10.24 -0.35 11.02
C LEU A 67 10.45 -1.45 9.96
N GLY A 68 10.21 -1.10 8.69
CA GLY A 68 10.51 -1.95 7.54
C GLY A 68 11.85 -1.60 6.90
N GLY A 69 12.35 -2.49 6.04
CA GLY A 69 13.57 -2.26 5.29
C GLY A 69 13.70 -3.14 4.07
N ALA A 70 14.52 -2.68 3.12
CA ALA A 70 14.86 -3.37 1.90
C ALA A 70 16.37 -3.37 1.69
N PHE A 71 16.92 -4.48 1.20
CA PHE A 71 18.36 -4.59 0.89
C PHE A 71 18.78 -3.83 -0.37
N ASN A 72 17.81 -3.34 -1.15
CA ASN A 72 18.03 -2.51 -2.34
C ASN A 72 17.18 -1.23 -2.23
N CYS A 73 17.63 -0.16 -2.90
CA CYS A 73 16.95 1.12 -2.85
C CYS A 73 15.90 1.30 -3.95
N GLY A 74 15.69 0.31 -4.81
CA GLY A 74 14.77 0.36 -5.95
C GLY A 74 15.09 1.46 -6.99
N LYS A 75 16.30 2.03 -6.97
CA LYS A 75 16.74 3.11 -7.86
C LYS A 75 17.86 2.66 -8.79
N ALA A 76 18.06 3.45 -9.84
CA ALA A 76 19.05 3.31 -10.90
C ALA A 76 18.78 2.18 -11.91
N GLN A 77 19.34 2.34 -13.11
CA GLN A 77 19.41 1.30 -14.14
C GLN A 77 20.82 1.34 -14.75
N PRO A 78 21.70 0.37 -14.43
CA PRO A 78 21.47 -0.84 -13.62
C PRO A 78 21.16 -0.54 -12.14
N GLY A 79 20.38 -1.42 -11.50
CA GLY A 79 19.93 -1.25 -10.13
C GLY A 79 21.08 -1.25 -9.12
N GLN A 80 21.00 -0.37 -8.12
CA GLN A 80 22.01 -0.26 -7.06
C GLN A 80 21.58 -1.00 -5.80
N VAL A 81 22.54 -1.72 -5.19
CA VAL A 81 22.37 -2.33 -3.86
C VAL A 81 22.70 -1.27 -2.82
N ALA A 82 21.68 -0.81 -2.11
CA ALA A 82 21.82 0.06 -0.96
C ALA A 82 20.70 -0.27 0.02
N ALA A 83 21.07 -0.65 1.25
CA ALA A 83 20.10 -0.93 2.29
C ALA A 83 19.37 0.36 2.67
N VAL A 84 18.03 0.31 2.66
CA VAL A 84 17.16 1.43 3.04
C VAL A 84 16.12 0.95 4.04
N SER A 85 15.67 1.85 4.90
CA SER A 85 14.60 1.57 5.87
C SER A 85 13.60 2.71 5.91
N HIS A 86 12.37 2.38 6.27
CA HIS A 86 11.32 3.33 6.57
C HIS A 86 10.41 2.73 7.64
N GLY A 87 10.03 3.55 8.62
CA GLY A 87 9.10 3.12 9.65
C GLY A 87 7.93 4.07 9.76
N CYS A 88 6.74 3.49 9.90
CA CYS A 88 5.50 4.23 10.04
C CYS A 88 4.53 3.49 10.96
N PRO A 89 3.63 4.21 11.64
CA PRO A 89 2.45 3.61 12.25
C PRO A 89 1.45 3.16 11.17
N SER A 90 0.44 2.41 11.58
CA SER A 90 -0.70 2.15 10.70
C SER A 90 -1.44 3.45 10.38
N ALA A 91 -2.01 3.56 9.18
CA ALA A 91 -2.80 4.74 8.78
C ALA A 91 -4.07 4.31 8.05
N LEU A 92 -5.13 5.08 8.23
CA LEU A 92 -6.42 4.88 7.57
C LEU A 92 -6.58 5.91 6.46
N PHE A 93 -6.80 5.42 5.25
CA PHE A 93 -7.09 6.23 4.07
C PHE A 93 -8.49 5.90 3.57
N THR A 94 -9.23 6.91 3.13
CA THR A 94 -10.58 6.76 2.60
C THR A 94 -10.66 7.12 1.12
N GLY A 95 -11.66 6.60 0.41
CA GLY A 95 -11.86 6.92 -1.00
C GLY A 95 -10.72 6.46 -1.93
N VAL A 96 -9.86 5.54 -1.50
CA VAL A 96 -8.75 5.01 -2.31
C VAL A 96 -9.29 3.95 -3.28
N ASN A 97 -8.86 4.02 -4.53
CA ASN A 97 -9.25 3.03 -5.54
C ASN A 97 -8.55 1.69 -5.29
N ILE A 98 -9.33 0.62 -5.13
CA ILE A 98 -8.83 -0.75 -4.96
C ILE A 98 -9.22 -1.56 -6.19
N LEU A 99 -8.23 -2.12 -6.86
CA LEU A 99 -8.38 -2.95 -8.06
C LEU A 99 -8.38 -4.43 -7.70
N ASN A 100 -9.16 -5.22 -8.45
CA ASN A 100 -8.98 -6.67 -8.53
C ASN A 100 -8.04 -6.99 -9.70
N THR A 101 -6.79 -7.34 -9.40
CA THR A 101 -5.76 -7.47 -10.44
C THR A 101 -6.02 -8.60 -11.43
N THR A 102 -6.82 -9.61 -11.07
CA THR A 102 -7.20 -10.69 -11.99
C THR A 102 -8.25 -10.23 -13.00
N GLN A 103 -9.23 -9.42 -12.57
CA GLN A 103 -10.25 -8.89 -13.47
C GLN A 103 -9.67 -7.85 -14.42
N GLU A 104 -8.76 -7.01 -13.95
CA GLU A 104 -8.14 -5.96 -14.77
C GLU A 104 -7.12 -6.53 -15.77
N ALA A 105 -6.45 -7.65 -15.47
CA ALA A 105 -5.51 -8.29 -16.40
C ALA A 105 -6.19 -9.07 -17.53
N GLY A 106 -7.50 -9.38 -17.39
CA GLY A 106 -8.29 -10.09 -18.40
C GLY A 106 -9.08 -9.17 -19.33
N ARG A 107 -8.96 -7.86 -19.19
CA ARG A 107 -9.49 -6.84 -20.11
C ARG A 107 -8.37 -6.30 -20.98
#